data_AF-A0A226MA13-F1
#
_entry.id   AF-A0A226MA13-F1
#
_cell.length_a   1.000
_cell.length_b   1.000
_cell.length_c   1.000
_cell.angle_alpha   90.00
_cell.angle_beta   90.00
_cell.angle_gamma   90.00
#
_symmetry.space_group_name_H-M   'P 1'
#
loop_
_entity.id
_entity.type
_entity.pdbx_description
1 polymer ?
#
loop_
_entity_poly.entity_id
_entity_poly.type
_entity_poly.pdbx_seq_one_letter_code
_entity_poly.pdbx_strand_id
1 'polypeptide(L)'
;MEILDEDDMKVSSHCHLQHASSGRPPASPLPEDPSPLQAALGGLFQLPPGDPFPGRATVTWLAAPPVALALVCEAHENVMLAEGTLRLLAGRLTALLRPHGPGFLLRPEAADLVLDRLLPHGQLLFLSRPFLHALERDGGGKAAR
;
A
#
# COMPACT_ATOMS: atom_id res chain seq x y z
N MET A 1 16.61 -51.73 7.90
CA MET A 1 16.44 -51.17 6.56
C MET A 1 15.33 -50.14 6.70
N GLU A 2 15.66 -48.93 7.16
CA GLU A 2 16.13 -47.80 6.32
C GLU A 2 14.95 -47.29 5.47
N ILE A 3 14.49 -46.04 5.53
CA ILE A 3 15.18 -44.76 5.76
C ILE A 3 14.23 -43.76 6.44
N LEU A 4 14.82 -42.98 7.35
CA LEU A 4 14.36 -41.75 7.98
C LEU A 4 14.43 -40.56 6.99
N ASP A 5 13.55 -39.59 7.20
CA ASP A 5 13.67 -38.18 6.80
C ASP A 5 13.66 -37.86 5.29
N GLU A 6 12.47 -37.56 4.77
CA GLU A 6 12.32 -36.55 3.71
C GLU A 6 12.46 -35.17 4.37
N ASP A 7 13.69 -34.69 4.39
CA ASP A 7 14.08 -33.32 4.71
C ASP A 7 13.32 -32.35 3.79
N ASP A 8 12.27 -31.73 4.31
CA ASP A 8 11.60 -30.55 3.74
C ASP A 8 12.63 -29.43 3.67
N MET A 9 13.39 -29.38 2.57
CA MET A 9 14.39 -28.33 2.32
C MET A 9 13.69 -27.01 2.06
N LYS A 10 13.21 -26.36 3.13
CA LYS A 10 12.68 -25.01 3.13
C LYS A 10 13.81 -24.01 2.96
N VAL A 11 13.95 -23.50 1.74
CA VAL A 11 14.77 -22.32 1.45
C VAL A 11 14.13 -21.12 2.14
N SER A 12 14.59 -20.82 3.35
CA SER A 12 14.11 -19.71 4.16
C SER A 12 14.79 -18.43 3.70
N SER A 13 13.99 -17.41 3.35
CA SER A 13 14.47 -16.06 3.03
C SER A 13 15.41 -15.53 4.12
N HIS A 14 16.45 -14.79 3.74
CA HIS A 14 17.50 -14.26 4.64
C HIS A 14 16.92 -13.46 5.83
N CYS A 15 15.73 -12.87 5.68
CA CYS A 15 15.01 -12.20 6.76
C CYS A 15 14.60 -13.17 7.89
N HIS A 16 14.23 -14.40 7.55
CA HIS A 16 13.79 -15.44 8.49
C HIS A 16 14.94 -15.97 9.36
N LEU A 17 16.13 -16.14 8.77
CA LEU A 17 17.32 -16.61 9.49
C LEU A 17 17.83 -15.57 10.52
N GLN A 18 17.73 -14.28 10.20
CA GLN A 18 18.12 -13.21 11.13
C GLN A 18 17.23 -13.14 12.37
N HIS A 19 15.93 -13.43 12.24
CA HIS A 19 15.01 -13.46 13.37
C HIS A 19 15.24 -14.68 14.29
N ALA A 20 15.53 -15.85 13.73
CA ALA A 20 15.79 -17.07 14.50
C ALA A 20 17.09 -16.99 15.34
N SER A 21 18.09 -16.27 14.87
CA SER A 21 19.38 -16.09 15.57
C SER A 21 19.30 -15.13 16.78
N SER A 22 18.22 -14.37 16.95
CA SER A 22 18.17 -13.26 17.91
C SER A 22 17.84 -13.68 19.36
N GLY A 23 17.56 -14.96 19.63
CA GLY A 23 17.23 -15.45 20.99
C GLY A 23 16.02 -14.76 21.63
N ARG A 24 15.20 -14.07 20.83
CA ARG A 24 14.04 -13.31 21.31
C ARG A 24 12.88 -14.29 21.52
N PRO A 25 12.16 -14.23 22.66
CA PRO A 25 10.98 -15.08 22.85
C PRO A 25 10.01 -14.87 21.67
N PRO A 26 9.31 -15.93 21.22
CA PRO A 26 8.42 -15.84 20.07
C PRO A 26 7.44 -14.71 20.35
N ALA A 27 7.52 -13.66 19.53
CA ALA A 27 6.52 -12.62 19.57
C ALA A 27 5.16 -13.31 19.39
N SER A 28 4.15 -12.86 20.16
CA SER A 28 2.74 -13.20 19.97
C SER A 28 2.46 -13.50 18.50
N PRO A 29 1.79 -14.62 18.15
CA PRO A 29 1.52 -14.96 16.76
C PRO A 29 0.95 -13.71 16.10
N LEU A 30 1.71 -13.17 15.14
CA LEU A 30 1.23 -12.13 14.25
C LEU A 30 -0.04 -12.69 13.60
N PRO A 31 -1.05 -11.87 13.30
CA PRO A 31 -2.15 -12.31 12.46
C PRO A 31 -1.53 -12.91 11.19
N GLU A 32 -1.68 -14.21 10.98
CA GLU A 32 -0.96 -14.96 9.93
C GLU A 32 -1.43 -14.61 8.51
N ASP A 33 -2.51 -13.82 8.39
CA ASP A 33 -2.95 -13.27 7.12
C ASP A 33 -2.39 -11.85 6.95
N PRO A 34 -1.43 -11.64 6.03
CA PRO A 34 -1.05 -10.28 5.64
C PRO A 34 -2.32 -9.56 5.18
N SER A 35 -2.51 -8.31 5.60
CA SER A 35 -3.68 -7.55 5.15
C SER A 35 -3.76 -7.61 3.61
N PRO A 36 -4.96 -7.61 2.99
CA PRO A 36 -5.09 -7.72 1.54
C PRO A 36 -4.23 -6.74 0.74
N LEU A 37 -3.87 -5.62 1.36
CA LEU A 37 -2.98 -4.60 0.80
C LEU A 37 -1.48 -4.95 0.86
N GLN A 38 -1.08 -5.75 1.85
CA GLN A 38 0.29 -6.29 1.92
C GLN A 38 0.51 -7.40 0.87
N ALA A 39 -0.53 -8.16 0.55
CA ALA A 39 -0.52 -9.14 -0.54
C ALA A 39 -0.88 -8.55 -1.91
N ALA A 40 -1.08 -7.23 -2.00
CA ALA A 40 -1.49 -6.57 -3.23
C ALA A 40 -0.45 -6.72 -4.33
N LEU A 41 -0.93 -7.01 -5.54
CA LEU A 41 -0.09 -6.96 -6.74
C LEU A 41 0.23 -5.50 -7.05
N GLY A 42 1.40 -5.25 -7.61
CA GLY A 42 1.79 -3.90 -8.01
C GLY A 42 3.08 -3.90 -8.80
N GLY A 43 3.44 -2.74 -9.32
CA GLY A 43 4.66 -2.57 -10.07
C GLY A 43 4.81 -1.19 -10.68
N LEU A 44 5.80 -1.09 -11.57
CA LEU A 44 6.18 0.12 -12.26
C LEU A 44 6.18 -0.11 -13.77
N PHE A 45 5.77 0.90 -14.53
CA PHE A 45 6.02 0.97 -15.97
C PHE A 45 6.23 2.41 -16.42
N GLN A 46 6.69 2.60 -17.65
CA GLN A 46 6.96 3.91 -18.22
C GLN A 46 5.92 4.26 -19.28
N LEU A 47 5.42 5.49 -19.24
CA LEU A 47 4.63 6.07 -20.31
C LEU A 47 5.52 6.91 -21.24
N PRO A 48 5.42 6.76 -22.56
CA PRO A 48 6.09 7.64 -23.49
C PRO A 48 5.50 9.06 -23.42
N PRO A 49 6.23 10.09 -23.87
CA PRO A 49 5.68 11.43 -24.03
C PRO A 49 4.46 11.43 -24.96
N GLY A 50 3.44 12.22 -24.62
CA GLY A 50 2.19 12.34 -25.38
C GLY A 50 1.21 13.32 -24.72
N ASP A 51 -0.03 13.36 -25.19
CA ASP A 51 -1.12 14.04 -24.47
C ASP A 51 -1.73 13.03 -23.46
N PRO A 52 -1.84 13.33 -22.15
CA PRO A 52 -1.60 14.61 -21.46
C PRO A 52 -0.21 14.81 -20.85
N PHE A 53 0.74 13.89 -21.05
CA PHE A 53 2.07 13.93 -20.41
C PHE A 53 3.17 14.39 -21.39
N PRO A 54 3.57 15.68 -21.38
CA PRO A 54 4.52 16.23 -22.36
C PRO A 54 5.91 15.59 -22.29
N GLY A 55 6.25 14.95 -21.16
CA GLY A 55 7.47 14.19 -20.96
C GLY A 55 7.20 12.72 -20.66
N ARG A 56 8.30 11.94 -20.57
CA ARG A 56 8.22 10.56 -20.09
C ARG A 56 7.76 10.57 -18.63
N ALA A 57 6.80 9.70 -18.32
CA ALA A 57 6.27 9.55 -16.96
C ALA A 57 6.46 8.12 -16.45
N THR A 58 6.67 7.98 -15.14
CA THR A 58 6.70 6.69 -14.46
C THR A 58 5.34 6.44 -13.84
N VAL A 59 4.72 5.29 -14.12
CA VAL A 59 3.49 4.89 -13.46
C VAL A 59 3.80 3.87 -12.41
N THR A 60 3.43 4.16 -11.16
CA THR A 60 3.32 3.16 -10.10
C THR A 60 1.89 2.74 -9.93
N TRP A 61 1.64 1.44 -9.81
CA TRP A 61 0.30 0.89 -9.69
C TRP A 61 0.24 -0.22 -8.65
N LEU A 62 -0.96 -0.38 -8.09
CA LEU A 62 -1.27 -1.41 -7.11
C LEU A 62 -2.71 -1.89 -7.32
N ALA A 63 -2.92 -3.19 -7.21
CA ALA A 63 -4.21 -3.84 -7.29
C ALA A 63 -4.41 -4.79 -6.10
N ALA A 64 -5.48 -4.56 -5.35
CA ALA A 64 -5.97 -5.43 -4.29
C ALA A 64 -7.50 -5.35 -4.27
N PRO A 65 -8.23 -6.47 -4.37
CA PRO A 65 -9.69 -6.41 -4.36
C PRO A 65 -10.22 -5.62 -3.17
N PRO A 66 -11.19 -4.70 -3.38
CA PRO A 66 -11.90 -4.39 -4.62
C PRO A 66 -11.35 -3.18 -5.40
N VAL A 67 -10.11 -2.74 -5.15
CA VAL A 67 -9.51 -1.52 -5.72
C VAL A 67 -8.29 -1.81 -6.61
N ALA A 68 -8.12 -1.00 -7.64
CA ALA A 68 -6.86 -0.83 -8.35
C ALA A 68 -6.60 0.66 -8.52
N LEU A 69 -5.37 1.08 -8.20
CA LEU A 69 -4.96 2.47 -8.20
C LEU A 69 -3.63 2.61 -8.92
N ALA A 70 -3.42 3.78 -9.52
CA ALA A 70 -2.15 4.15 -10.14
C ALA A 70 -1.83 5.62 -9.85
N LEU A 71 -0.55 5.94 -9.71
CA LEU A 71 -0.02 7.30 -9.73
C LEU A 71 0.90 7.44 -10.93
N VAL A 72 0.70 8.53 -11.68
CA VAL A 72 1.57 8.91 -12.79
C VAL A 72 2.51 9.98 -12.27
N CYS A 73 3.80 9.67 -12.28
CA CYS A 73 4.86 10.50 -11.74
C CYS A 73 5.71 11.09 -12.87
N GLU A 74 6.02 12.38 -12.76
CA GLU A 74 7.02 13.03 -13.60
C GLU A 74 8.43 12.51 -13.30
N ALA A 75 9.38 12.76 -14.22
CA ALA A 75 10.75 12.26 -14.10
C ALA A 75 11.51 12.74 -12.85
N HIS A 76 11.08 13.85 -12.24
CA HIS A 76 11.72 14.43 -11.06
C HIS A 76 11.08 13.96 -9.74
N GLU A 77 9.94 13.28 -9.80
CA GLU A 77 9.22 12.84 -8.62
C GLU A 77 9.79 11.56 -8.03
N ASN A 78 9.65 11.41 -6.71
CA ASN A 78 10.19 10.26 -6.00
C ASN A 78 9.25 9.05 -6.11
N VAL A 79 9.61 8.09 -6.96
CA VAL A 79 8.82 6.88 -7.22
C VAL A 79 8.61 6.03 -5.96
N MET A 80 9.61 5.91 -5.08
CA MET A 80 9.47 5.16 -3.82
C MET A 80 8.45 5.81 -2.88
N LEU A 81 8.43 7.14 -2.85
CA LEU A 81 7.43 7.90 -2.09
C LEU A 81 6.04 7.73 -2.71
N ALA A 82 5.94 7.73 -4.03
CA ALA A 82 4.69 7.48 -4.74
C ALA A 82 4.12 6.09 -4.42
N GLU A 83 4.95 5.05 -4.43
CA GLU A 83 4.53 3.69 -4.04
C GLU A 83 3.99 3.62 -2.61
N GLY A 84 4.69 4.25 -1.65
CA GLY A 84 4.24 4.31 -0.26
C GLY A 84 2.91 5.07 -0.12
N THR A 85 2.77 6.18 -0.83
CA THR A 85 1.54 6.99 -0.87
C THR A 85 0.38 6.20 -1.49
N LEU A 86 0.64 5.46 -2.56
CA LEU A 86 -0.34 4.61 -3.25
C LEU A 86 -0.89 3.51 -2.34
N ARG A 87 -0.03 2.86 -1.54
CA ARG A 87 -0.45 1.85 -0.55
C ARG A 87 -1.35 2.45 0.54
N LEU A 88 -1.04 3.65 1.00
CA LEU A 88 -1.85 4.35 2.00
C LEU A 88 -3.21 4.77 1.41
N LEU A 89 -3.22 5.32 0.18
CA LEU A 89 -4.44 5.63 -0.54
C LEU A 89 -5.32 4.40 -0.74
N ALA A 90 -4.74 3.27 -1.16
CA ALA A 90 -5.47 2.02 -1.33
C ALA A 90 -6.19 1.61 -0.04
N GLY A 91 -5.51 1.67 1.12
CA GLY A 91 -6.16 1.35 2.39
C GLY A 91 -7.25 2.33 2.79
N ARG A 92 -7.01 3.64 2.63
CA ARG A 92 -7.99 4.67 3.01
C ARG A 92 -9.22 4.64 2.10
N LEU A 93 -9.03 4.57 0.79
CA LEU A 93 -10.11 4.54 -0.19
C LEU A 93 -10.92 3.25 -0.09
N THR A 94 -10.27 2.10 0.14
CA THR A 94 -10.98 0.83 0.38
C THR A 94 -11.91 0.94 1.59
N ALA A 95 -11.48 1.59 2.67
CA ALA A 95 -12.31 1.80 3.85
C ALA A 95 -13.51 2.75 3.61
N LEU A 96 -13.48 3.55 2.54
CA LEU A 96 -14.58 4.44 2.15
C LEU A 96 -15.58 3.77 1.19
N LEU A 97 -15.26 2.59 0.67
CA LEU A 97 -16.14 1.87 -0.24
C LEU A 97 -17.37 1.34 0.50
N ARG A 98 -18.52 1.47 -0.15
CA ARG A 98 -19.81 0.97 0.31
C ARG A 98 -20.32 -0.07 -0.67
N PRO A 99 -20.77 -1.26 -0.22
CA PRO A 99 -21.41 -2.22 -1.10
C PRO A 99 -22.60 -1.58 -1.82
N HIS A 100 -22.72 -1.81 -3.11
CA HIS A 100 -23.81 -1.33 -3.95
C HIS A 100 -24.11 -2.34 -5.05
N GLY A 101 -25.18 -3.11 -4.86
CA GLY A 101 -25.51 -4.25 -5.74
C GLY A 101 -24.35 -5.26 -5.78
N PRO A 102 -23.91 -5.70 -6.98
CA PRO A 102 -22.79 -6.63 -7.13
C PRO A 102 -21.40 -5.97 -6.98
N GLY A 103 -21.33 -4.68 -6.68
CA GLY A 103 -20.06 -3.93 -6.65
C GLY A 103 -19.93 -3.02 -5.43
N PHE A 104 -19.06 -2.02 -5.57
CA PHE A 104 -18.76 -1.04 -4.54
C PHE A 104 -18.85 0.37 -5.10
N LEU A 105 -19.33 1.31 -4.29
CA LEU A 105 -19.29 2.74 -4.58
C LEU A 105 -18.36 3.46 -3.63
N LEU A 106 -17.52 4.34 -4.19
CA LEU A 106 -16.70 5.26 -3.43
C LEU A 106 -17.50 6.50 -3.08
N ARG A 107 -17.36 7.00 -1.84
CA ARG A 107 -17.95 8.27 -1.42
C ARG A 107 -17.04 9.41 -1.89
N PRO A 108 -17.44 10.20 -2.91
CA PRO A 108 -16.54 11.17 -3.53
C PRO A 108 -16.06 12.23 -2.54
N GLU A 109 -16.94 12.77 -1.71
CA GLU A 109 -16.56 13.83 -0.75
C GLU A 109 -15.56 13.32 0.30
N ALA A 110 -15.66 12.06 0.70
CA ALA A 110 -14.71 11.46 1.63
C ALA A 110 -13.39 11.10 0.93
N ALA A 111 -13.45 10.70 -0.35
CA ALA A 111 -12.27 10.42 -1.15
C ALA A 111 -11.47 11.70 -1.42
N ASP A 112 -12.14 12.80 -1.75
CA ASP A 112 -11.53 14.12 -1.95
C ASP A 112 -10.78 14.57 -0.69
N LEU A 113 -11.38 14.42 0.50
CA LEU A 113 -10.69 14.72 1.76
C LEU A 113 -9.45 13.86 2.01
N VAL A 114 -9.46 12.60 1.56
CA VAL A 114 -8.28 11.72 1.64
C VAL A 114 -7.20 12.18 0.67
N LEU A 115 -7.59 12.53 -0.56
CA LEU A 115 -6.68 13.04 -1.60
C LEU A 115 -6.07 14.38 -1.19
N ASP A 116 -6.85 15.35 -0.70
CA ASP A 116 -6.36 16.65 -0.24
C ASP A 116 -5.34 16.54 0.90
N ARG A 117 -5.41 15.47 1.70
CA ARG A 117 -4.47 15.23 2.82
C ARG A 117 -3.20 14.51 2.39
N LEU A 118 -3.30 13.55 1.46
CA LEU A 118 -2.18 12.69 1.06
C LEU A 118 -1.46 13.15 -0.21
N LEU A 119 -2.20 13.80 -1.11
CA LEU A 119 -1.79 14.31 -2.41
C LEU A 119 -2.43 15.68 -2.67
N PRO A 120 -2.17 16.70 -1.82
CA PRO A 120 -2.71 18.03 -2.04
C PRO A 120 -2.29 18.53 -3.42
N HIS A 121 -3.27 18.85 -4.27
CA HIS A 121 -3.03 19.26 -5.66
C HIS A 121 -2.22 18.24 -6.49
N GLY A 122 -2.23 16.96 -6.11
CA GLY A 122 -1.45 15.90 -6.75
C GLY A 122 0.02 15.82 -6.30
N GLN A 123 0.44 16.63 -5.32
CA GLN A 123 1.84 16.68 -4.88
C GLN A 123 2.17 15.56 -3.88
N LEU A 124 3.27 14.86 -4.11
CA LEU A 124 3.80 13.88 -3.17
C LEU A 124 4.36 14.56 -1.92
N LEU A 125 3.78 14.24 -0.76
CA LEU A 125 4.26 14.70 0.54
C LEU A 125 5.23 13.71 1.16
N PHE A 126 6.23 14.19 1.90
CA PHE A 126 7.10 13.30 2.67
C PHE A 126 6.34 12.70 3.87
N LEU A 127 5.97 11.44 3.75
CA LEU A 127 5.16 10.72 4.74
C LEU A 127 6.02 10.17 5.90
N SER A 128 6.54 11.08 6.72
CA SER A 128 7.28 10.70 7.93
C SER A 128 6.39 9.94 8.93
N ARG A 129 6.98 9.11 9.81
CA ARG A 129 6.21 8.39 10.86
C ARG A 129 5.37 9.34 11.74
N PRO A 130 5.88 10.49 12.20
CA PRO A 130 5.07 11.46 12.93
C PRO A 130 3.89 12.01 12.09
N PHE A 131 4.11 12.26 10.80
CA PHE A 131 3.05 12.72 9.89
C PHE A 131 1.96 11.65 9.72
N LEU A 132 2.33 10.39 9.50
CA LEU A 132 1.38 9.29 9.39
C LEU A 132 0.54 9.13 10.67
N HIS A 133 1.18 9.22 11.84
CA HIS A 133 0.49 9.15 13.12
C HIS A 133 -0.44 10.36 13.36
N ALA A 134 -0.03 11.57 12.94
CA ALA A 134 -0.91 12.75 13.00
C ALA A 134 -2.12 12.59 12.08
N LEU A 135 -1.91 12.08 10.86
CA LEU A 135 -2.97 11.82 9.89
C LEU A 135 -3.97 10.76 10.38
N GLU A 136 -3.51 9.73 11.10
CA GLU A 136 -4.37 8.74 11.74
C GLU A 136 -5.28 9.36 12.81
N ARG A 137 -4.75 10.26 13.64
CA ARG A 137 -5.55 10.95 14.68
C ARG A 137 -6.61 11.86 14.08
N ASP A 138 -6.28 12.54 12.99
CA ASP A 138 -7.18 13.49 12.32
C ASP A 138 -8.24 12.81 11.44
N GLY A 139 -8.06 11.52 11.12
CA GLY A 139 -9.04 10.68 10.42
C GLY A 139 -10.00 9.92 11.33
N GLY A 140 -9.64 9.71 12.60
CA GLY A 140 -10.50 9.05 13.60
C GLY A 140 -11.53 9.99 14.28
N GLY A 141 -11.44 11.29 14.03
CA GLY A 141 -12.19 12.32 14.74
C GLY A 141 -13.15 13.12 13.84
N LYS A 142 -14.09 12.47 13.14
CA LYS A 142 -15.36 13.11 12.70
C LYS A 142 -16.36 12.09 12.15
N ALA A 143 -16.76 11.14 12.99
CA ALA A 143 -18.03 10.44 12.88
C ALA A 143 -18.87 10.79 14.12
N ALA A 144 -19.16 12.08 14.30
CA ALA A 144 -20.09 12.58 15.30
C ALA A 144 -20.69 13.90 14.80
N ARG A 145 -21.69 13.78 13.93
CA ARG A 145 -22.93 14.58 13.97
C ARG A 145 -23.91 14.07 12.93
#